data_AF-A0AAN8H8C2-F1
#
_entry.id   AF-A0AAN8H8C2-F1
#
_cell.length_a   1.000
_cell.length_b   1.000
_cell.length_c   1.000
_cell.angle_alpha   90.00
_cell.angle_beta   90.00
_cell.angle_gamma   90.00
#
_symmetry.space_group_name_H-M   'P 1'
#
loop_
_entity.id
_entity.type
_entity.pdbx_description
1 polymer ?
#
loop_
_entity_poly.entity_id
_entity_poly.type
_entity_poly.pdbx_seq_one_letter_code
_entity_poly.pdbx_strand_id
1 'polypeptide(L)'
;MPSWTLRGCHQLSEKQAKWPAANIRKPRKGDIHFCPNIPSGETRDGLEVERVALLTEVKKKKKDEAVIKEKMQRTFSLRRQKILQEPKIPEFLNKWPALFDVNEINLEFMRLYL
;
A
#
# COMPACT_ATOMS: atom_id res chain seq x y z
N MET A 1 -17.58 -16.18 -33.52
CA MET A 1 -16.68 -15.81 -32.41
C MET A 1 -16.07 -14.45 -32.72
N PRO A 2 -16.43 -13.36 -32.03
CA PRO A 2 -15.86 -12.06 -32.35
C PRO A 2 -14.54 -11.86 -31.61
N SER A 3 -13.48 -11.66 -32.40
CA SER A 3 -12.16 -11.22 -32.00
C SER A 3 -12.20 -9.77 -31.51
N TRP A 4 -11.82 -9.53 -30.25
CA TRP A 4 -11.68 -8.18 -29.71
C TRP A 4 -10.34 -7.58 -30.14
N THR A 5 -10.30 -6.89 -31.28
CA THR A 5 -9.18 -6.01 -31.63
C THR A 5 -9.33 -4.68 -30.91
N LEU A 6 -8.37 -4.36 -30.04
CA LEU A 6 -8.15 -3.06 -29.41
C LEU A 6 -8.00 -1.96 -30.48
N ARG A 7 -9.00 -1.10 -30.62
CA ARG A 7 -8.86 0.18 -31.34
C ARG A 7 -9.78 1.23 -30.73
N GLY A 8 -9.16 2.28 -30.19
CA GLY A 8 -9.72 3.63 -30.15
C GLY A 8 -10.72 3.94 -29.04
N CYS A 9 -10.22 4.24 -27.84
CA CYS A 9 -10.95 5.11 -26.91
C CYS A 9 -10.48 6.55 -27.18
N HIS A 10 -11.06 7.19 -28.19
CA HIS A 10 -10.88 8.62 -28.45
C HIS A 10 -12.15 9.36 -28.00
N GLN A 11 -11.90 10.41 -27.21
CA GLN A 11 -12.82 11.49 -26.84
C GLN A 11 -13.98 11.14 -25.90
N LEU A 12 -13.67 11.15 -24.59
CA LEU A 12 -14.55 11.80 -23.62
C LEU A 12 -14.01 13.21 -23.39
N SER A 13 -14.78 14.20 -23.87
CA SER A 13 -14.48 15.62 -23.85
C SER A 13 -14.32 16.18 -22.44
N GLU A 14 -13.21 16.90 -22.23
CA GLU A 14 -13.11 18.19 -21.53
C GLU A 14 -14.19 18.52 -20.49
N LYS A 15 -14.19 17.80 -19.38
CA LYS A 15 -14.41 18.42 -18.07
C LYS A 15 -13.34 17.88 -17.16
N GLN A 16 -12.47 18.77 -16.72
CA GLN A 16 -11.31 18.49 -15.89
C GLN A 16 -11.75 18.01 -14.50
N ALA A 17 -12.27 16.79 -14.42
CA ALA A 17 -12.24 16.04 -13.19
C ALA A 17 -10.76 15.83 -12.89
N LYS A 18 -10.22 16.53 -11.89
CA LYS A 18 -8.91 16.19 -11.32
C LYS A 18 -9.07 14.79 -10.72
N TRP A 19 -8.76 13.76 -11.50
CA TRP A 19 -8.60 12.43 -10.96
C TRP A 19 -7.52 12.56 -9.88
N PRO A 20 -7.77 12.15 -8.62
CA PRO A 20 -6.79 12.28 -7.55
C PRO A 20 -5.46 11.56 -7.91
N ALA A 21 -5.50 10.61 -8.83
CA ALA A 21 -4.36 9.88 -9.36
C ALA A 21 -3.65 10.54 -10.56
N ALA A 22 -4.10 11.69 -11.08
CA ALA A 22 -3.52 12.32 -12.27
C ALA A 22 -2.05 12.74 -12.07
N ASN A 23 -1.64 13.00 -10.83
CA ASN A 23 -0.27 13.37 -10.45
C ASN A 23 0.60 12.16 -10.08
N ILE A 24 0.06 10.93 -10.12
CA ILE A 24 0.81 9.72 -9.76
C ILE A 24 1.51 9.21 -11.03
N ARG A 25 2.85 9.31 -11.04
CA ARG A 25 3.67 8.78 -12.13
C ARG A 25 3.51 7.25 -12.21
N LYS A 26 3.46 6.70 -13.43
CA LYS A 26 3.49 5.24 -13.63
C LYS A 26 4.78 4.64 -13.03
N PRO A 27 4.70 3.58 -12.22
CA PRO A 27 5.88 2.92 -11.67
C PRO A 27 6.77 2.36 -12.78
N ARG A 28 8.09 2.52 -12.65
CA ARG A 28 9.11 1.88 -13.52
C ARG A 28 9.34 0.44 -13.07
N LYS A 29 9.90 -0.39 -13.95
CA LYS A 29 10.25 -1.78 -13.64
C LYS A 29 11.12 -1.94 -12.39
N GLY A 30 11.99 -0.98 -12.10
CA GLY A 30 12.82 -0.96 -10.87
C GLY A 30 12.05 -0.61 -9.60
N ASP A 31 11.01 0.22 -9.70
CA ASP A 31 10.22 0.68 -8.54
C ASP A 31 9.43 -0.50 -7.93
N ILE A 32 9.07 -1.50 -8.76
CA ILE A 32 8.36 -2.72 -8.34
C ILE A 32 9.21 -3.59 -7.41
N HIS A 33 10.54 -3.50 -7.47
CA HIS A 33 11.45 -4.25 -6.59
C HIS A 33 12.03 -3.39 -5.45
N PHE A 34 11.59 -2.13 -5.32
CA PHE A 34 12.05 -1.28 -4.23
C PHE A 34 11.67 -1.90 -2.89
N CYS A 35 12.69 -2.18 -2.05
CA CYS A 35 12.52 -2.67 -0.70
C CYS A 35 13.40 -1.83 0.23
N PRO A 36 12.82 -0.96 1.07
CA PRO A 36 13.62 -0.27 2.06
C PRO A 36 14.17 -1.28 3.07
N ASN A 37 15.42 -1.08 3.47
CA ASN A 37 16.01 -1.80 4.59
C ASN A 37 15.32 -1.37 5.89
N ILE A 38 15.48 -2.18 6.94
CA ILE A 38 15.06 -1.76 8.29
C ILE A 38 15.94 -0.56 8.69
N PRO A 39 15.35 0.56 9.14
CA PRO A 39 16.12 1.73 9.56
C PRO A 39 17.17 1.41 10.62
N SER A 40 18.29 2.14 10.60
CA SER A 40 19.33 1.99 11.63
C SER A 40 18.74 2.31 13.01
N GLY A 41 18.90 1.39 13.96
CA GLY A 41 18.34 1.50 15.31
C GLY A 41 17.00 0.78 15.52
N GLU A 42 16.34 0.31 14.47
CA GLU A 42 15.18 -0.57 14.59
C GLU A 42 15.58 -2.03 14.33
N THR A 43 14.90 -2.95 15.01
CA THR A 43 15.06 -4.40 14.79
C THR A 43 13.82 -4.98 14.14
N ARG A 44 13.98 -6.11 13.45
CA ARG A 44 12.86 -6.85 12.88
C ARG A 44 11.81 -7.19 13.94
N ASP A 45 12.25 -7.60 15.13
CA ASP A 45 11.35 -7.94 16.23
C ASP A 45 10.61 -6.72 16.76
N GLY A 46 11.29 -5.57 16.89
CA GLY A 46 10.64 -4.31 17.25
C GLY A 46 9.56 -3.89 16.25
N LEU A 47 9.84 -4.03 14.95
CA LEU A 47 8.85 -3.78 13.92
C LEU A 47 7.69 -4.78 13.94
N GLU A 48 7.93 -6.04 14.33
CA GLU A 48 6.87 -7.02 14.51
C GLU A 48 5.97 -6.67 15.70
N VAL A 49 6.53 -6.13 16.79
CA VAL A 49 5.76 -5.57 17.90
C VAL A 49 4.86 -4.43 17.42
N GLU A 50 5.39 -3.51 16.61
CA GLU A 50 4.59 -2.42 16.01
C GLU A 50 3.48 -2.95 15.10
N ARG A 51 3.73 -4.03 14.35
CA ARG A 51 2.72 -4.70 13.52
C ARG A 51 1.61 -5.31 14.36
N VAL A 52 1.94 -5.95 15.47
CA VAL A 52 0.93 -6.49 16.41
C VAL A 52 0.12 -5.35 17.02
N ALA A 53 0.76 -4.24 17.39
CA ALA A 53 0.07 -3.06 17.90
C ALA A 53 -0.90 -2.45 16.86
N LEU A 54 -0.50 -2.39 15.57
CA LEU A 54 -1.37 -2.00 14.47
C LEU A 54 -2.59 -2.92 14.36
N LEU A 55 -2.39 -4.23 14.43
CA LEU A 55 -3.47 -5.20 14.36
C LEU A 55 -4.48 -5.00 15.50
N THR A 56 -4.00 -4.69 16.70
CA THR A 56 -4.84 -4.37 17.86
C THR A 56 -5.64 -3.08 17.62
N GLU A 57 -5.01 -2.03 17.10
CA GLU A 57 -5.68 -0.75 16.81
C GLU A 57 -6.82 -0.91 15.77
N VAL A 58 -6.56 -1.63 14.67
CA VAL A 58 -7.55 -1.85 13.61
C VAL A 58 -8.77 -2.64 14.11
N LYS A 59 -8.62 -3.46 15.14
CA LYS A 59 -9.71 -4.26 15.73
C LYS A 59 -10.56 -3.49 16.74
N LYS A 60 -10.16 -2.29 17.16
CA LYS A 60 -10.96 -1.48 18.09
C LYS A 60 -12.26 -1.05 17.46
N LYS A 61 -13.32 -0.94 18.29
CA LYS A 61 -14.63 -0.41 17.86
C LYS A 61 -14.54 1.04 17.38
N LYS A 62 -13.75 1.85 18.09
CA LYS A 62 -13.37 3.21 17.69
C LYS A 62 -11.86 3.20 17.42
N LYS A 63 -11.50 3.31 16.15
CA LYS A 63 -10.11 3.28 15.69
C LYS A 63 -9.51 4.68 15.76
N ASP A 64 -8.24 4.76 16.14
CA ASP A 64 -7.46 5.98 15.97
C ASP A 64 -6.71 5.93 14.62
N GLU A 65 -7.19 6.72 13.66
CA GLU A 65 -6.59 6.77 12.32
C GLU A 65 -5.17 7.31 12.32
N ALA A 66 -4.81 8.19 13.25
CA ALA A 66 -3.46 8.75 13.33
C ALA A 66 -2.47 7.66 13.77
N VAL A 67 -2.85 6.86 14.77
CA VAL A 67 -2.06 5.71 15.23
C VAL A 67 -1.93 4.65 14.14
N ILE A 68 -3.01 4.37 13.39
CA ILE A 68 -2.94 3.45 12.25
C ILE A 68 -1.95 3.94 11.20
N LYS A 69 -2.02 5.21 10.80
CA LYS A 69 -1.13 5.82 9.80
C LYS A 69 0.34 5.74 10.22
N GLU A 70 0.62 6.11 11.47
CA GLU A 70 1.97 6.06 12.05
C GLU A 70 2.51 4.62 12.04
N LYS A 71 1.74 3.66 12.56
CA LYS A 71 2.19 2.27 12.63
C LYS A 71 2.30 1.64 11.25
N MET A 72 1.42 2.00 10.32
CA MET A 72 1.56 1.61 8.92
C MET A 72 2.87 2.15 8.35
N GLN A 73 3.22 3.41 8.57
CA GLN A 73 4.50 3.96 8.12
C GLN A 73 5.70 3.22 8.73
N ARG A 74 5.73 2.99 10.04
CA ARG A 74 6.84 2.29 10.71
C ARG A 74 7.02 0.85 10.22
N THR A 75 5.93 0.15 9.97
CA THR A 75 5.96 -1.27 9.56
C THR A 75 6.09 -1.49 8.05
N PHE A 76 6.32 -0.42 7.28
CA PHE A 76 6.39 -0.47 5.82
C PHE A 76 7.47 -1.42 5.29
N SER A 77 8.69 -1.40 5.85
CA SER A 77 9.78 -2.28 5.42
C SER A 77 9.42 -3.76 5.56
N LEU A 78 8.77 -4.16 6.67
CA LEU A 78 8.31 -5.55 6.85
C LEU A 78 7.25 -5.96 5.83
N ARG A 79 6.27 -5.07 5.57
CA ARG A 79 5.26 -5.30 4.54
C ARG A 79 5.89 -5.50 3.19
N ARG A 80 6.80 -4.61 2.81
CA ARG A 80 7.40 -4.61 1.48
C ARG A 80 8.24 -5.86 1.24
N GLN A 81 9.05 -6.25 2.23
CA GLN A 81 9.79 -7.51 2.20
C GLN A 81 8.85 -8.71 2.02
N LYS A 82 7.68 -8.70 2.67
CA LYS A 82 6.72 -9.79 2.53
C LYS A 82 6.04 -9.79 1.17
N ILE A 83 5.66 -8.63 0.62
CA ILE A 83 5.07 -8.50 -0.73
C ILE A 83 6.02 -9.07 -1.80
N LEU A 84 7.32 -8.79 -1.68
CA LEU A 84 8.34 -9.28 -2.61
C LEU A 84 8.55 -10.80 -2.55
N GLN A 85 8.04 -11.47 -1.51
CA GLN A 85 7.99 -12.94 -1.43
C GLN A 85 6.72 -13.52 -2.06
N GLU A 86 5.91 -12.70 -2.75
CA GLU A 86 4.68 -13.10 -3.44
C GLU A 86 3.72 -13.94 -2.55
N PRO A 87 3.28 -13.39 -1.40
CA PRO A 87 2.47 -14.13 -0.45
C PRO A 87 1.04 -14.29 -1.00
N LYS A 88 0.34 -15.32 -0.53
CA LYS A 88 -1.10 -15.43 -0.77
C LYS A 88 -1.81 -14.22 -0.16
N ILE A 89 -2.66 -13.57 -0.95
CA ILE A 89 -3.38 -12.35 -0.56
C ILE A 89 -4.13 -12.49 0.78
N PRO A 90 -4.87 -13.59 1.06
CA PRO A 90 -5.58 -13.73 2.34
C PRO A 90 -4.62 -13.77 3.54
N GLU A 91 -3.52 -14.50 3.44
CA GLU A 91 -2.52 -14.60 4.51
C GLU A 91 -1.82 -13.26 4.75
N PHE A 92 -1.57 -12.51 3.68
CA PHE A 92 -0.99 -11.18 3.73
C PHE A 92 -1.93 -10.18 4.42
N LEU A 93 -3.20 -10.12 4.00
CA LEU A 93 -4.17 -9.18 4.55
C LEU A 93 -4.54 -9.49 6.01
N ASN A 94 -4.48 -10.74 6.43
CA ASN A 94 -4.63 -11.11 7.85
C ASN A 94 -3.57 -10.45 8.74
N LYS A 95 -2.36 -10.20 8.22
CA LYS A 95 -1.28 -9.52 8.96
C LYS A 95 -1.40 -8.00 8.93
N TRP A 96 -1.97 -7.44 7.86
CA TRP A 96 -2.12 -6.00 7.62
C TRP A 96 -3.53 -5.63 7.15
N PRO A 97 -4.54 -5.80 8.02
CA PRO A 97 -5.93 -5.54 7.65
C PRO A 97 -6.22 -4.07 7.37
N ALA A 98 -5.36 -3.15 7.82
CA ALA A 98 -5.44 -1.73 7.50
C ALA A 98 -5.41 -1.46 5.98
N LEU A 99 -4.79 -2.33 5.18
CA LEU A 99 -4.76 -2.19 3.72
C LEU A 99 -6.11 -2.41 3.02
N PHE A 100 -7.14 -2.89 3.73
CA PHE A 100 -8.52 -2.89 3.22
C PHE A 100 -9.16 -1.50 3.25
N ASP A 101 -8.58 -0.56 4.00
CA ASP A 101 -9.02 0.83 4.00
C ASP A 101 -8.46 1.58 2.78
N VAL A 102 -9.34 2.28 2.06
CA VAL A 102 -8.99 3.02 0.83
C VAL A 102 -7.93 4.10 1.10
N ASN A 103 -7.96 4.74 2.28
CA ASN A 103 -6.97 5.76 2.61
C ASN A 103 -5.60 5.13 2.83
N GLU A 104 -5.55 4.00 3.54
CA GLU A 104 -4.28 3.33 3.84
C GLU A 104 -3.64 2.68 2.62
N ILE A 105 -4.42 2.09 1.71
CA ILE A 105 -3.86 1.56 0.45
C ILE A 105 -3.31 2.69 -0.44
N ASN A 106 -3.99 3.84 -0.50
CA ASN A 106 -3.49 5.01 -1.22
C ASN A 106 -2.18 5.52 -0.62
N LEU A 107 -2.11 5.62 0.71
CA LEU A 107 -0.88 5.98 1.42
C LEU A 107 0.23 4.95 1.21
N GLU A 108 -0.10 3.66 1.10
CA GLU A 108 0.88 2.60 0.84
C GLU A 108 1.56 2.79 -0.52
N PHE A 109 0.80 3.17 -1.56
CA PHE A 109 1.39 3.55 -2.83
C PHE A 109 2.30 4.78 -2.71
N MET A 110 1.91 5.77 -1.91
CA MET A 110 2.74 6.96 -1.68
C MET A 110 4.06 6.62 -0.96
N ARG A 111 4.06 5.66 -0.03
CA ARG A 111 5.28 5.20 0.68
C ARG A 111 6.34 4.58 -0.25
N LEU A 112 5.98 4.17 -1.47
CA LEU A 112 6.95 3.71 -2.47
C LEU A 112 7.65 4.86 -3.21
N TYR A 113 7.09 6.07 -3.13
CA TYR A 113 7.56 7.26 -3.85
C TYR A 113 8.15 8.35 -2.94
N LEU A 114 8.08 8.16 -1.63
CA LEU A 114 8.70 9.02 -0.60
C LEU A 114 10.08 8.48 -0.22
#